data_AF-A0A8R1ITJ1-F1
#
_entry.id   AF-A0A8R1ITJ1-F1
#
_cell.length_a   1.000
_cell.length_b   1.000
_cell.length_c   1.000
_cell.angle_alpha   90.00
_cell.angle_beta   90.00
_cell.angle_gamma   90.00
#
_symmetry.space_group_name_H-M   'P 1'
#
loop_
_entity.id
_entity.type
_entity.pdbx_description
1 polymer ?
#
loop_
_entity_poly.entity_id
_entity_poly.type
_entity_poly.pdbx_seq_one_letter_code
_entity_poly.pdbx_strand_id
1 'polypeptide(L)'
;MCTPSMLELNGAIGILAKIGNIQLEEINLADTTLFPDVDVNVFFASFMPRDPVEMYGFQWNLIAFSEFLPGHYRSCIKVEETWVCVSDSCFNGSPVAATDMDLKSYGANLLLFEKCNPGS
;
A
#
# COMPACT_ATOMS: atom_id res chain seq x y z
N MET A 1 -0.44 -13.97 14.93
CA MET A 1 -0.24 -14.04 13.47
C MET A 1 -1.26 -13.08 12.86
N CYS A 2 -0.79 -12.06 12.14
CA CYS A 2 -1.64 -11.06 11.50
C CYS A 2 -2.04 -11.58 10.12
N THR A 3 -3.33 -11.77 9.87
CA THR A 3 -3.83 -12.15 8.54
C THR A 3 -3.94 -10.91 7.64
N PRO A 4 -3.37 -10.93 6.41
CA PRO A 4 -3.66 -9.91 5.43
C PRO A 4 -5.15 -9.91 5.08
N SER A 5 -5.69 -8.72 4.88
CA SER A 5 -6.94 -8.54 4.14
C SER A 5 -6.65 -7.58 3.00
N MET A 6 -7.00 -7.98 1.78
CA MET A 6 -7.06 -7.05 0.65
C MET A 6 -8.49 -6.67 0.38
N LEU A 7 -8.75 -5.37 0.26
CA LEU A 7 -10.05 -4.85 -0.14
C LEU A 7 -9.95 -4.35 -1.58
N GLU A 8 -10.78 -4.87 -2.47
CA GLU A 8 -10.97 -4.33 -3.82
C GLU A 8 -12.15 -3.35 -3.81
N LEU A 9 -11.91 -2.11 -4.23
CA LEU A 9 -12.94 -1.08 -4.39
C LEU A 9 -13.16 -0.84 -5.89
N ASN A 10 -14.39 -1.06 -6.34
CA ASN A 10 -14.86 -0.80 -7.72
C ASN A 10 -14.06 -1.52 -8.83
N GLY A 11 -13.36 -2.61 -8.54
CA GLY A 11 -12.61 -3.38 -9.55
C GLY A 11 -11.27 -2.77 -9.99
N ALA A 12 -10.86 -1.65 -9.39
CA ALA A 12 -9.74 -0.82 -9.85
C ALA A 12 -8.71 -0.48 -8.75
N ILE A 13 -9.12 -0.47 -7.49
CA ILE A 13 -8.27 -0.08 -6.35
C ILE A 13 -8.15 -1.24 -5.36
N GLY A 14 -6.92 -1.60 -4.99
CA GLY A 14 -6.61 -2.61 -3.99
C GLY A 14 -5.95 -2.01 -2.75
N ILE A 15 -6.39 -2.38 -1.55
CA ILE A 15 -5.79 -1.93 -0.28
C ILE A 15 -5.15 -3.11 0.43
N LEU A 16 -3.86 -3.05 0.75
CA LEU A 16 -3.17 -4.04 1.58
C LEU A 16 -2.71 -3.41 2.89
N ALA A 17 -3.11 -3.98 4.02
CA ALA A 17 -2.78 -3.44 5.35
C ALA A 17 -2.05 -4.45 6.24
N LYS A 18 -1.05 -3.98 6.98
CA LYS A 18 -0.42 -4.70 8.09
C LYS A 18 -1.27 -4.54 9.34
N ILE A 19 -2.23 -5.44 9.54
CA ILE A 19 -3.15 -5.38 10.68
C ILE A 19 -2.46 -5.92 11.94
N GLY A 20 -1.87 -5.05 12.75
CA GLY A 20 -1.58 -5.34 14.15
C GLY A 20 -2.75 -4.90 15.03
N ASN A 21 -3.51 -5.86 15.60
CA ASN A 21 -4.61 -5.62 16.57
C ASN A 21 -5.65 -4.52 16.21
N ILE A 22 -5.82 -4.16 14.94
CA ILE A 22 -6.94 -3.29 14.52
C ILE A 22 -8.17 -4.19 14.40
N GLN A 23 -9.14 -4.02 15.30
CA GLN A 23 -10.48 -4.56 15.08
C GLN A 23 -11.10 -3.77 13.92
N LEU A 24 -11.29 -4.44 12.79
CA LEU A 24 -12.06 -3.91 11.67
C LEU A 24 -13.53 -3.91 12.08
N GLU A 25 -13.96 -2.88 12.82
CA GLU A 25 -15.39 -2.62 13.00
C GLU A 25 -15.92 -1.98 11.70
N GLU A 26 -16.71 -2.77 10.98
CA GLU A 26 -17.62 -2.37 9.88
C GLU A 26 -17.01 -1.59 8.71
N ILE A 27 -16.26 -2.30 7.86
CA ILE A 27 -16.38 -2.07 6.42
C ILE A 27 -17.46 -3.05 5.93
N ASN A 28 -18.37 -2.63 5.06
CA ASN A 28 -19.45 -3.48 4.55
C ASN A 28 -18.86 -4.53 3.59
N LEU A 29 -18.44 -5.66 4.15
CA LEU A 29 -17.62 -6.73 3.56
C LEU A 29 -18.44 -7.69 2.67
N ALA A 30 -19.03 -7.19 1.59
CA ALA A 30 -19.75 -8.06 0.66
C ALA A 30 -18.82 -8.96 -0.19
N ASP A 31 -17.51 -8.67 -0.26
CA ASP A 31 -16.60 -9.36 -1.20
C ASP A 31 -15.15 -9.45 -0.70
N THR A 32 -14.94 -9.88 0.56
CA THR A 32 -13.58 -10.20 1.04
C THR A 32 -13.21 -11.64 0.72
N THR A 33 -12.25 -11.81 -0.16
CA THR A 33 -11.52 -13.07 -0.30
C THR A 33 -10.35 -13.06 0.70
N LEU A 34 -10.40 -13.95 1.69
CA LEU A 34 -9.30 -14.18 2.62
C LEU A 34 -8.28 -15.10 1.93
N PHE A 35 -7.04 -14.64 1.74
CA PHE A 35 -6.00 -15.42 1.08
C PHE A 35 -5.11 -16.12 2.10
N PRO A 36 -5.02 -17.46 2.08
CA PRO A 36 -3.97 -18.17 2.78
C PRO A 36 -2.66 -18.00 1.98
N ASP A 37 -1.54 -17.81 2.70
CA ASP A 37 -0.15 -18.01 2.24
C ASP A 37 0.70 -16.81 1.75
N VAL A 38 0.20 -15.56 1.74
CA VAL A 38 1.12 -14.40 1.61
C VAL A 38 1.56 -13.92 2.99
N ASP A 39 2.83 -14.15 3.36
CA ASP A 39 3.40 -13.47 4.53
C ASP A 39 3.56 -11.98 4.23
N VAL A 40 2.63 -11.19 4.76
CA VAL A 40 2.58 -9.73 4.63
C VAL A 40 3.88 -9.08 5.09
N ASN A 41 4.54 -9.64 6.09
CA ASN A 41 5.80 -9.08 6.57
C ASN A 41 6.91 -9.27 5.54
N VAL A 42 6.94 -10.43 4.87
CA VAL A 42 7.87 -10.69 3.76
C VAL A 42 7.56 -9.77 2.59
N PHE A 43 6.28 -9.62 2.22
CA PHE A 43 5.86 -8.72 1.14
C PHE A 43 6.34 -7.28 1.37
N PHE A 44 6.01 -6.69 2.52
CA PHE A 44 6.43 -5.34 2.87
C PHE A 44 7.97 -5.21 2.95
N ALA A 45 8.67 -6.29 3.32
CA ALA A 45 10.13 -6.30 3.42
C ALA A 45 10.85 -6.52 2.08
N SER A 46 10.18 -6.91 1.00
CA SER A 46 10.81 -7.17 -0.30
C SER A 46 10.23 -6.39 -1.46
N PHE A 47 9.02 -5.84 -1.32
CA PHE A 47 8.34 -5.12 -2.38
C PHE A 47 9.05 -3.80 -2.71
N MET A 48 9.30 -3.57 -4.01
CA MET A 48 9.90 -2.36 -4.55
C MET A 48 8.81 -1.52 -5.21
N PRO A 49 8.49 -0.32 -4.69
CA PRO A 49 7.42 0.57 -5.20
C PRO A 49 7.47 0.95 -6.69
N ARG A 50 8.64 0.79 -7.32
CA ARG A 50 8.82 1.07 -8.74
C ARG A 50 8.24 -0.02 -9.65
N ASP A 51 8.14 -1.25 -9.14
CA ASP A 51 7.78 -2.43 -9.92
C ASP A 51 6.29 -2.76 -9.70
N PRO A 52 5.51 -3.02 -10.76
CA PRO A 52 4.16 -3.56 -10.61
C PRO A 52 4.22 -4.92 -9.90
N VAL A 53 3.17 -5.23 -9.15
CA VAL A 53 3.03 -6.51 -8.46
C VAL A 53 1.88 -7.32 -9.04
N GLU A 54 2.10 -8.61 -9.23
CA GLU A 54 1.06 -9.52 -9.65
C GLU A 54 0.30 -10.03 -8.43
N MET A 55 -0.99 -9.69 -8.35
CA MET A 55 -1.90 -10.14 -7.31
C MET A 55 -3.25 -10.48 -7.96
N TYR A 56 -3.78 -11.66 -7.67
CA TYR A 56 -5.08 -12.13 -8.17
C TYR A 56 -5.19 -12.19 -9.71
N GLY A 57 -4.10 -12.55 -10.40
CA GLY A 57 -4.08 -12.66 -11.86
C GLY A 57 -4.11 -11.31 -12.58
N PHE A 58 -3.90 -10.21 -11.84
CA PHE A 58 -3.79 -8.87 -12.38
C PHE A 58 -2.47 -8.23 -11.94
N GLN A 59 -1.97 -7.28 -12.73
CA GLN A 59 -0.86 -6.43 -12.34
C GLN A 59 -1.40 -5.19 -11.62
N TRP A 60 -0.71 -4.76 -10.58
CA TRP A 60 -1.09 -3.64 -9.72
C TRP A 60 0.10 -2.72 -9.50
N ASN A 61 -0.12 -1.41 -9.60
CA ASN A 61 0.87 -0.38 -9.32
C ASN A 61 0.62 0.22 -7.95
N LEU A 62 1.66 0.35 -7.13
CA LEU A 62 1.55 1.09 -5.88
C LEU A 62 1.39 2.59 -6.20
N ILE A 63 0.34 3.22 -5.66
CA ILE A 63 0.03 4.63 -5.88
C ILE A 63 0.12 5.47 -4.60
N ALA A 64 -0.06 4.85 -3.43
CA ALA A 64 0.13 5.50 -2.15
C ALA A 64 0.50 4.50 -1.05
N PHE A 65 1.11 4.98 0.02
CA PHE A 65 1.25 4.22 1.26
C PHE A 65 1.17 5.13 2.48
N SER A 66 0.86 4.56 3.63
CA SER A 66 1.03 5.24 4.92
C SER A 66 2.16 4.62 5.71
N GLU A 67 2.92 5.50 6.35
CA GLU A 67 3.98 5.19 7.28
C GLU A 67 3.52 5.50 8.70
N PHE A 68 3.90 4.64 9.63
CA PHE A 68 3.77 4.92 11.05
C PHE A 68 5.14 5.33 11.63
N LEU A 69 5.21 6.58 12.07
CA LEU A 69 6.24 7.08 12.94
C LEU A 69 5.77 6.95 14.40
N PRO A 70 6.65 6.98 15.41
CA PRO A 70 6.24 6.87 16.81
C PRO A 70 5.15 7.89 17.20
N GLY A 71 3.90 7.42 17.28
CA GLY A 71 2.72 8.22 17.63
C GLY A 71 2.15 9.09 16.51
N HIS A 72 2.59 8.91 15.25
CA HIS A 72 2.21 9.79 14.15
C HIS A 72 2.10 9.04 12.82
N TYR A 73 1.09 9.37 12.02
CA TYR A 73 0.91 8.82 10.68
C TYR A 73 1.25 9.85 9.62
N ARG A 74 1.93 9.39 8.57
CA ARG A 74 2.25 10.17 7.38
C ARG A 74 1.82 9.38 6.15
N SER A 75 1.33 10.08 5.13
CA SER A 75 0.96 9.46 3.85
C SER A 75 1.97 9.86 2.79
N CYS A 76 2.40 8.93 1.95
CA CYS A 76 3.23 9.19 0.78
C CYS A 76 2.45 8.77 -0.47
N ILE A 77 2.39 9.68 -1.45
CA ILE A 77 1.56 9.54 -2.65
C ILE A 77 2.48 9.65 -3.86
N LYS A 78 2.28 8.75 -4.84
CA LYS A 78 2.98 8.80 -6.12
C LYS A 78 2.33 9.86 -7.02
N VAL A 79 3.13 10.84 -7.44
CA VAL A 79 2.74 11.89 -8.39
C VAL A 79 3.74 11.81 -9.54
N GLU A 80 3.26 11.33 -10.69
CA GLU A 80 4.10 11.07 -11.88
C GLU A 80 5.30 10.16 -11.52
N GLU A 81 6.52 10.65 -11.73
CA GLU A 81 7.78 9.94 -11.46
C GLU A 81 8.36 10.23 -10.07
N THR A 82 7.56 10.81 -9.16
CA THR A 82 8.01 11.14 -7.81
C THR A 82 7.03 10.70 -6.74
N TRP A 83 7.52 10.60 -5.52
CA TRP A 83 6.74 10.39 -4.31
C TRP A 83 6.80 11.64 -3.45
N VAL A 84 5.63 12.06 -2.98
CA VAL A 84 5.48 13.21 -2.11
C VAL A 84 4.84 12.75 -0.81
N CYS A 85 5.49 13.02 0.31
CA CYS A 85 4.96 12.68 1.64
C CYS A 85 4.27 13.89 2.27
N VAL A 86 3.07 13.67 2.79
CA VAL A 86 2.22 14.66 3.44
C VAL A 86 1.99 14.25 4.89
N SER A 87 2.26 15.16 5.81
CA SER A 87 2.08 15.02 7.24
C SER A 87 1.10 16.10 7.70
N ASP A 88 -0.12 15.71 8.06
CA ASP A 88 -1.22 16.61 8.38
C ASP A 88 -1.46 17.64 7.26
N SER A 89 -1.13 18.92 7.52
CA SER A 89 -1.31 20.04 6.60
C SER A 89 -0.04 20.39 5.81
N CYS A 90 1.06 19.66 6.01
CA CYS A 90 2.38 20.02 5.47
C CYS A 90 2.92 18.95 4.52
N PHE A 91 3.53 19.39 3.42
CA PHE A 91 4.49 18.57 2.70
C PHE A 91 5.71 18.33 3.58
N ASN A 92 6.16 17.07 3.63
CA ASN A 92 7.26 16.66 4.47
C ASN A 92 8.44 16.23 3.59
N GLY A 93 9.47 17.09 3.56
CA GLY A 93 10.70 16.85 2.82
C GLY A 93 10.62 17.16 1.33
N SER A 94 11.71 16.83 0.63
CA SER A 94 11.77 16.91 -0.84
C SER A 94 11.09 15.70 -1.48
N PRO A 95 10.51 15.85 -2.69
CA PRO A 95 10.03 14.71 -3.45
C PRO A 95 11.13 13.67 -3.66
N VAL A 96 10.76 12.39 -3.60
CA VAL A 96 11.66 11.25 -3.81
C VAL A 96 11.39 10.67 -5.19
N ALA A 97 12.42 10.39 -6.00
CA ALA A 97 12.21 9.78 -7.31
C ALA A 97 11.53 8.40 -7.17
N ALA A 98 10.65 8.05 -8.11
CA ALA A 98 9.91 6.78 -8.07
C ALA A 98 10.82 5.55 -8.06
N THR A 99 11.99 5.63 -8.69
CA THR A 99 13.00 4.58 -8.72
C THR A 99 13.74 4.38 -7.41
N ASP A 100 13.74 5.40 -6.55
CA ASP A 100 14.57 5.49 -5.35
C ASP A 100 13.74 5.23 -4.08
N MET A 101 12.42 5.16 -4.21
CA MET A 101 11.53 4.87 -3.09
C MET A 101 11.69 3.42 -2.62
N ASP A 102 11.99 3.24 -1.33
CA ASP A 102 12.14 1.94 -0.68
C ASP A 102 11.30 1.87 0.61
N LEU A 103 10.22 1.09 0.60
CA LEU A 103 9.29 1.00 1.74
C LEU A 103 9.95 0.48 3.02
N LYS A 104 11.05 -0.26 2.92
CA LYS A 104 11.78 -0.78 4.09
C LYS A 104 12.30 0.35 4.98
N SER A 105 12.59 1.50 4.36
CA SER A 105 13.08 2.68 5.05
C SER A 105 11.95 3.52 5.69
N TYR A 106 10.68 3.22 5.38
CA TYR A 106 9.52 4.07 5.71
C TYR A 106 8.48 3.39 6.62
N GLY A 107 8.78 2.26 7.29
CA GLY A 107 7.86 1.65 8.26
C GLY A 107 6.40 1.53 7.77
N ALA A 108 6.20 1.16 6.50
CA ALA A 108 4.90 1.24 5.85
C ALA A 108 3.91 0.26 6.48
N ASN A 109 2.68 0.73 6.73
CA ASN A 109 1.63 -0.04 7.39
C ASN A 109 0.39 -0.25 6.51
N LEU A 110 0.17 0.63 5.52
CA LEU A 110 -0.92 0.50 4.56
C LEU A 110 -0.39 0.84 3.17
N LEU A 111 -0.74 0.01 2.19
CA LEU A 111 -0.38 0.16 0.79
C LEU A 111 -1.67 0.28 -0.02
N LEU A 112 -1.69 1.23 -0.95
CA LEU A 112 -2.77 1.47 -1.88
C LEU A 112 -2.28 1.23 -3.30
N PHE A 113 -3.00 0.38 -4.01
CA PHE A 113 -2.67 -0.04 -5.36
C PHE A 113 -3.77 0.35 -6.35
N GLU A 114 -3.36 0.65 -7.57
CA GLU A 114 -4.21 0.78 -8.74
C GLU A 114 -3.97 -0.39 -9.69
N LYS A 115 -5.03 -0.96 -10.22
CA LYS A 115 -4.97 -2.04 -11.20
C LYS A 115 -4.39 -1.52 -12.51
N CYS A 116 -3.41 -2.23 -13.06
CA CYS A 116 -2.88 -1.93 -14.39
C CYS A 116 -3.96 -2.22 -15.43
N ASN A 117 -4.20 -1.28 -16.34
CA ASN A 117 -5.09 -1.54 -17.46
C ASN A 117 -4.46 -2.59 -18.38
N PRO A 118 -5.17 -3.68 -18.73
CA PRO A 118 -4.70 -4.62 -19.73
C PRO A 118 -4.74 -3.94 -21.11
N GLY A 119 -3.63 -3.34 -21.54
CA GLY A 119 -3.47 -2.85 -22.92
C GLY A 119 -2.83 -1.49 -23.14
N SER A 120 -2.02 -0.96 -22.22
CA SER A 120 -1.11 0.16 -22.53
C SER A 120 0.20 -0.33 -23.11
#